data_AF-A0A2T2U5B3-F1
#
_entry.id   AF-A0A2T2U5B3-F1
#
_cell.length_a   1.000
_cell.length_b   1.000
_cell.length_c   1.000
_cell.angle_alpha   90.00
_cell.angle_beta   90.00
_cell.angle_gamma   90.00
#
_symmetry.space_group_name_H-M   'P 1'
#
loop_
_entity.id
_entity.type
_entity.pdbx_description
1 polymer ?
#
loop_
_entity_poly.entity_id
_entity_poly.type
_entity_poly.pdbx_seq_one_letter_code
_entity_poly.pdbx_strand_id
1 'polypeptide(L)'
;MASQLNRYLSNALPNFDLSFGVQGQNAEELGFTYGLALRLLDERLIIRGEGTYQNERTARRAQGLQGEFVVEVRLSPRVSAEAFYRREGDLRTYGSLEVSGGEYLFTAGELFFRRFRIQNGPSPPASAPPAEE
;
A
#
# COMPACT_ATOMS: atom_id res chain seq x y z
N MET A 1 23.68 24.14 -2.77
CA MET A 1 24.62 23.02 -2.93
C MET A 1 24.05 21.76 -2.29
N ALA A 2 23.07 21.10 -2.93
CA ALA A 2 22.37 19.92 -2.40
C ALA A 2 22.42 18.73 -3.39
N SER A 3 23.52 18.59 -4.13
CA SER A 3 23.56 17.78 -5.36
C SER A 3 24.36 16.46 -5.25
N GLN A 4 25.02 16.18 -4.12
CA GLN A 4 25.91 15.02 -4.00
C GLN A 4 25.28 13.88 -3.19
N LEU A 5 24.46 14.19 -2.18
CA LEU A 5 23.75 13.19 -1.39
C LEU A 5 22.76 12.37 -2.24
N ASN A 6 22.13 13.03 -3.22
CA ASN A 6 21.14 12.42 -4.11
C ASN A 6 21.76 11.35 -5.05
N ARG A 7 23.08 11.37 -5.28
CA ARG A 7 23.78 10.45 -6.20
C ARG A 7 24.31 9.19 -5.50
N TYR A 8 24.52 9.24 -4.18
CA TYR A 8 25.02 8.10 -3.42
C TYR A 8 23.90 7.14 -2.99
N LEU A 9 22.72 7.67 -2.64
CA LEU A 9 21.56 6.84 -2.27
C LEU A 9 20.96 6.10 -3.48
N SER A 10 20.92 6.75 -4.64
CA SER A 10 20.41 6.15 -5.89
C SER A 10 21.30 5.03 -6.45
N ASN A 11 22.62 5.08 -6.23
CA ASN A 11 23.55 4.03 -6.66
C ASN A 11 23.68 2.86 -5.66
N ALA A 12 23.41 3.09 -4.36
CA ALA A 12 23.62 2.09 -3.33
C ALA A 12 22.46 1.09 -3.22
N LEU A 13 21.21 1.52 -3.46
CA LEU A 13 20.01 0.69 -3.38
C LEU A 13 18.98 1.15 -4.42
N PRO A 14 19.07 0.75 -5.70
CA PRO A 14 18.17 1.22 -6.76
C PRO A 14 16.70 0.88 -6.50
N ASN A 15 16.45 -0.12 -5.64
CA ASN A 15 15.11 -0.57 -5.30
C ASN A 15 14.61 -0.03 -3.96
N PHE A 16 15.31 0.91 -3.33
CA PHE A 16 14.92 1.50 -2.06
C PHE A 16 14.77 3.01 -2.21
N ASP A 17 13.62 3.52 -1.81
CA ASP A 17 13.29 4.94 -1.77
C ASP A 17 13.03 5.35 -0.31
N LEU A 18 13.46 6.56 0.04
CA LEU A 18 13.37 7.09 1.39
C LEU A 18 13.07 8.57 1.33
N SER A 19 12.01 8.99 1.99
CA SER A 19 11.53 10.37 2.04
C SER A 19 11.40 10.85 3.48
N PHE A 20 11.70 12.14 3.67
CA PHE A 20 11.55 12.81 4.95
C PHE A 20 10.97 14.20 4.73
N GLY A 21 10.07 14.60 5.62
CA GLY A 21 9.43 15.90 5.62
C GLY A 21 9.44 16.50 7.03
N VAL A 22 9.52 17.82 7.08
CA VAL A 22 9.33 18.60 8.30
C VAL A 22 8.33 19.69 7.97
N GLN A 23 7.32 19.85 8.82
CA GLN A 23 6.25 20.82 8.65
C GLN A 23 5.98 21.49 9.99
N GLY A 24 5.66 22.79 9.99
CA GLY A 24 5.34 23.54 11.20
C GLY A 24 5.94 24.94 11.17
N GLN A 25 5.23 25.91 11.75
CA GLN A 25 5.68 27.31 11.77
C GLN A 25 6.62 27.57 12.96
N ASN A 26 6.41 26.84 14.06
CA ASN A 26 7.11 27.02 15.34
C ASN A 26 7.45 25.64 15.96
N ALA A 27 8.39 25.60 16.92
CA ALA A 27 8.80 24.35 17.58
C ALA A 27 7.67 23.59 18.30
N GLU A 28 6.60 24.30 18.66
CA GLU A 28 5.42 23.74 19.32
C GLU A 28 4.46 23.04 18.36
N GLU A 29 4.54 23.33 17.05
CA GLU A 29 3.70 22.75 15.98
C GLU A 29 4.53 21.89 15.03
N LEU A 30 5.76 21.55 15.43
CA LEU A 30 6.69 20.83 14.56
C LEU A 30 6.21 19.39 14.34
N GLY A 31 5.83 19.12 13.10
CA GLY A 31 5.52 17.80 12.56
C GLY A 31 6.68 17.25 11.73
N PHE A 32 6.87 15.94 11.81
CA PHE A 32 7.83 15.18 11.02
C PHE A 32 7.11 14.07 10.27
N THR A 33 7.47 13.89 9.00
CA THR A 33 7.00 12.79 8.16
C THR A 33 8.18 11.97 7.70
N TYR A 34 8.04 10.65 7.68
CA TYR A 34 9.00 9.75 7.04
C TYR A 34 8.23 8.78 6.14
N GLY A 35 8.86 8.41 5.02
CA GLY A 35 8.34 7.42 4.09
C GLY A 35 9.48 6.55 3.58
N LEU A 36 9.21 5.27 3.37
CA LEU A 36 10.15 4.33 2.79
C LEU A 36 9.40 3.42 1.81
N ALA A 37 10.06 3.07 0.71
CA ALA A 37 9.57 2.07 -0.22
C ALA A 37 10.72 1.15 -0.62
N LEU A 38 10.50 -0.16 -0.55
CA LEU A 38 11.44 -1.18 -0.95
C LEU A 38 10.79 -2.06 -2.01
N ARG A 39 11.43 -2.19 -3.16
CA ARG A 39 11.04 -3.08 -4.26
C ARG A 39 12.03 -4.24 -4.30
N LEU A 40 11.53 -5.45 -4.45
CA LEU A 40 12.33 -6.67 -4.48
C LEU A 40 11.80 -7.57 -5.59
N LEU A 41 12.61 -8.56 -5.98
CA LEU A 41 12.19 -9.60 -6.93
C LEU A 41 11.65 -9.03 -8.25
N ASP A 42 12.40 -8.13 -8.90
CA ASP A 42 11.96 -7.45 -10.13
C ASP A 42 10.60 -6.75 -9.97
N GLU A 43 10.45 -6.02 -8.85
CA GLU A 43 9.23 -5.30 -8.47
C GLU A 43 8.02 -6.19 -8.15
N ARG A 44 8.21 -7.51 -8.04
CA ARG A 44 7.15 -8.43 -7.64
C ARG A 44 6.82 -8.38 -6.16
N LEU A 45 7.72 -7.89 -5.31
CA LEU A 45 7.45 -7.64 -3.90
C LEU A 45 7.73 -6.16 -3.63
N ILE A 46 6.71 -5.44 -3.18
CA ILE A 46 6.81 -4.03 -2.83
C ILE A 46 6.40 -3.88 -1.37
N ILE A 47 7.27 -3.27 -0.58
CA ILE A 47 7.02 -2.97 0.83
C ILE A 47 7.09 -1.45 0.97
N ARG A 48 6.02 -0.83 1.46
CA ARG A 48 5.92 0.61 1.69
C ARG A 48 5.58 0.86 3.14
N GLY A 49 6.20 1.88 3.72
CA GLY A 49 5.90 2.32 5.06
C GLY A 49 5.96 3.83 5.12
N GLU A 50 4.97 4.46 5.74
CA GLU A 50 4.99 5.89 6.02
C GLU A 50 4.52 6.16 7.43
N GLY A 51 4.92 7.29 7.97
CA GLY A 51 4.43 7.72 9.26
C GLY A 51 4.66 9.19 9.52
N THR A 52 3.87 9.69 10.45
CA THR A 52 3.95 11.07 10.91
C THR A 52 4.07 11.12 12.42
N TYR A 53 4.81 12.11 12.88
CA TYR A 53 4.89 12.51 14.26
C TYR A 53 4.50 13.97 14.34
N GLN A 54 3.50 14.28 15.16
CA GLN A 54 3.05 15.66 15.38
C GLN A 54 3.16 15.97 16.87
N ASN A 55 3.75 17.12 17.18
CA ASN A 55 3.85 17.61 18.55
C ASN A 55 2.55 18.33 18.92
N GLU A 56 1.57 17.62 19.49
CA GLU A 56 0.35 18.24 20.02
C GLU A 56 0.28 18.11 21.54
N ARG A 57 0.28 19.24 22.27
CA ARG A 57 0.09 19.25 23.74
C ARG A 57 -1.38 19.10 24.19
N THR A 58 -2.33 18.99 23.27
CA THR A 58 -3.76 19.17 23.59
C THR A 58 -4.69 18.09 22.99
N ALA A 59 -4.31 16.81 23.04
CA ALA A 59 -5.28 15.73 22.84
C ALA A 59 -4.85 14.44 23.57
N ARG A 60 -5.41 14.21 24.77
CA ARG A 60 -5.38 12.90 25.42
C ARG A 60 -6.24 11.94 24.60
N ARG A 61 -5.69 11.27 23.58
CA ARG A 61 -6.09 9.91 23.13
C ARG A 61 -5.33 9.32 21.93
N ALA A 62 -4.49 10.07 21.21
CA ALA A 62 -3.65 9.50 20.15
C ALA A 62 -2.18 9.97 20.25
N GLN A 63 -1.56 9.78 21.41
CA GLN A 63 -0.11 9.95 21.55
C GLN A 63 0.60 8.74 20.93
N GLY A 64 1.29 8.96 19.81
CA GLY A 64 2.21 7.97 19.25
C GLY A 64 2.42 8.13 17.76
N LEU A 65 3.59 7.71 17.29
CA LEU A 65 3.93 7.48 15.88
C LEU A 65 2.73 6.87 15.14
N GLN A 66 2.05 7.69 14.32
CA GLN A 66 1.01 7.24 13.41
C GLN A 66 1.69 6.79 12.13
N GLY A 67 1.23 5.67 11.58
CA GLY A 67 1.88 5.14 10.39
C GLY A 67 1.08 4.08 9.69
N GLU A 68 1.42 3.92 8.43
CA GLU A 68 0.84 2.99 7.49
C GLU A 68 1.95 2.10 6.92
N PHE A 69 1.65 0.83 6.75
CA PHE A 69 2.54 -0.14 6.17
C PHE A 69 1.78 -1.02 5.19
N VAL A 70 2.28 -1.10 3.96
CA VAL A 70 1.65 -1.82 2.86
C VAL A 70 2.65 -2.81 2.28
N VAL A 71 2.23 -4.05 2.12
CA VAL A 71 2.99 -5.11 1.44
C VAL A 71 2.19 -5.57 0.25
N GLU A 72 2.76 -5.44 -0.93
CA GLU A 72 2.19 -5.93 -2.19
C GLU A 72 3.06 -7.05 -2.74
N VAL A 73 2.43 -8.15 -3.15
CA VAL A 73 3.08 -9.33 -3.72
C VAL A 73 2.40 -9.70 -5.04
N ARG A 74 3.15 -9.65 -6.14
CA ARG A 74 2.75 -10.15 -7.46
C ARG A 74 3.09 -11.64 -7.59
N LEU A 75 2.08 -12.47 -7.36
CA LEU A 75 2.18 -13.92 -7.48
C LEU A 75 2.29 -14.35 -8.96
N SER A 76 1.60 -13.66 -9.86
CA SER A 76 1.68 -13.86 -11.31
C SER A 76 1.32 -12.57 -12.05
N PRO A 77 1.45 -12.48 -13.39
CA PRO A 77 1.04 -11.29 -14.14
C PRO A 77 -0.43 -10.88 -13.96
N ARG A 78 -1.29 -11.77 -13.47
CA ARG A 78 -2.72 -11.54 -13.27
C ARG A 78 -3.19 -11.68 -11.83
N VAL A 79 -2.28 -11.98 -10.91
CA VAL A 79 -2.60 -12.21 -9.49
C VAL A 79 -1.65 -11.42 -8.62
N SER A 80 -2.23 -10.54 -7.82
CA SER A 80 -1.54 -9.76 -6.79
C SER A 80 -2.26 -9.89 -5.46
N ALA A 81 -1.49 -9.91 -4.37
CA ALA A 81 -1.99 -9.83 -3.02
C ALA A 81 -1.46 -8.56 -2.38
N GLU A 82 -2.31 -7.82 -1.67
CA GLU A 82 -1.92 -6.66 -0.90
C GLU A 82 -2.35 -6.85 0.55
N ALA A 83 -1.46 -6.54 1.48
CA ALA A 83 -1.72 -6.48 2.90
C ALA A 83 -1.44 -5.06 3.38
N PHE A 84 -2.36 -4.54 4.18
CA PHE A 84 -2.34 -3.19 4.69
C PHE A 84 -2.44 -3.20 6.21
N TYR A 85 -1.58 -2.39 6.83
CA TYR A 85 -1.54 -2.17 8.26
C TYR A 85 -1.55 -0.66 8.54
N ARG A 86 -2.46 -0.21 9.41
CA ARG A 86 -2.46 1.17 9.90
C ARG A 86 -2.55 1.21 11.41
N ARG A 87 -1.72 2.05 12.01
CA ARG A 87 -1.69 2.30 13.45
C ARG A 87 -2.50 3.55 13.80
N GLU A 88 -3.80 3.38 14.02
CA GLU A 88 -4.73 4.41 14.53
C GLU A 88 -5.28 4.00 15.91
N GLY A 89 -4.41 3.80 16.91
CA GLY A 89 -4.81 3.42 18.29
C GLY A 89 -5.36 1.99 18.46
N ASP A 90 -6.15 1.50 17.51
CA ASP A 90 -6.64 0.14 17.37
C ASP A 90 -5.88 -0.59 16.24
N LEU A 91 -5.46 -1.82 16.51
CA LEU A 91 -4.81 -2.70 15.54
C LEU A 91 -5.83 -3.13 14.47
N ARG A 92 -5.64 -2.68 13.22
CA ARG A 92 -6.45 -3.11 12.07
C ARG A 92 -5.56 -3.59 10.92
N THR A 93 -5.77 -4.83 10.49
CA THR A 93 -5.07 -5.44 9.35
C THR A 93 -6.11 -5.79 8.30
N TYR A 94 -5.90 -5.31 7.07
CA TYR A 94 -6.74 -5.61 5.92
C TYR A 94 -5.92 -6.32 4.85
N GLY A 95 -6.53 -7.22 4.08
CA GLY A 95 -5.88 -7.93 2.98
C GLY A 95 -6.80 -8.04 1.78
N SER A 96 -6.24 -7.86 0.58
CA SER A 96 -6.93 -8.02 -0.69
C SER A 96 -6.16 -8.99 -1.59
N LEU A 97 -6.90 -9.74 -2.40
CA LEU A 97 -6.37 -10.59 -3.46
C LEU A 97 -7.07 -10.18 -4.75
N GLU A 98 -6.31 -9.63 -5.70
CA GLU A 98 -6.84 -9.25 -6.99
C GLU A 98 -6.47 -10.30 -8.04
N VAL A 99 -7.49 -10.73 -8.79
CA VAL A 99 -7.35 -11.73 -9.85
C VAL A 99 -8.04 -11.22 -11.10
N SER A 100 -7.27 -10.83 -12.11
CA SER A 100 -7.78 -10.20 -13.33
C SER A 100 -8.18 -11.17 -14.44
N GLY A 101 -7.91 -12.47 -14.29
CA GLY A 101 -8.39 -13.50 -15.22
C GLY A 101 -7.48 -14.71 -15.34
N GLY A 102 -8.03 -15.82 -15.83
CA GLY A 102 -7.31 -17.09 -15.99
C GLY A 102 -8.05 -18.29 -15.41
N GLU A 103 -7.36 -19.42 -15.37
CA GLU A 103 -7.83 -20.69 -14.80
C GLU A 103 -7.27 -20.87 -13.40
N TYR A 104 -8.16 -21.02 -12.41
CA TYR A 104 -7.78 -21.12 -11.00
C TYR A 104 -8.38 -22.35 -10.37
N LEU A 105 -7.56 -23.07 -9.60
CA LEU A 105 -8.01 -24.13 -8.72
C LEU A 105 -8.18 -23.53 -7.32
N PHE A 106 -9.42 -23.42 -6.87
CA PHE A 106 -9.73 -23.03 -5.51
C PHE A 106 -9.71 -24.28 -4.65
N THR A 107 -8.91 -24.24 -3.58
CA THR A 107 -8.78 -25.31 -2.60
C THR A 107 -9.16 -24.79 -1.22
N ALA A 108 -10.15 -25.42 -0.57
CA ALA A 108 -10.47 -25.15 0.83
C ALA A 108 -10.09 -26.37 1.66
N GLY A 109 -8.92 -26.27 2.33
CA GLY A 109 -8.28 -27.41 2.99
C GLY A 109 -8.02 -28.55 1.99
N GLU A 110 -8.27 -29.78 2.43
CA GLU A 110 -8.13 -30.98 1.59
C GLU A 110 -9.46 -31.48 1.02
N LEU A 111 -10.57 -30.81 1.32
CA LEU A 111 -11.92 -31.34 1.10
C LEU A 111 -12.63 -30.79 -0.13
N PHE A 112 -12.19 -29.63 -0.62
CA PHE A 112 -12.88 -28.95 -1.72
C PHE A 112 -11.88 -28.50 -2.77
N PHE A 113 -12.08 -28.96 -4.00
CA PHE A 113 -11.30 -28.61 -5.18
C PHE A 113 -12.27 -28.15 -6.26
N ARG A 114 -12.19 -26.89 -6.66
CA ARG A 114 -13.02 -26.40 -7.76
C ARG A 114 -12.24 -25.51 -8.71
N ARG A 115 -12.32 -25.84 -9.99
CA ARG A 115 -11.72 -25.05 -11.06
C ARG A 115 -12.71 -23.97 -11.50
N PHE A 116 -12.22 -22.75 -11.59
CA PHE A 116 -12.97 -21.61 -12.09
C PHE A 116 -12.15 -20.88 -13.16
N ARG A 117 -12.85 -20.44 -14.21
CA ARG A 117 -12.31 -19.52 -15.20
C ARG A 117 -12.80 -18.12 -14.88
N ILE A 118 -11.89 -17.21 -14.57
CA ILE A 118 -12.18 -15.79 -14.40
C ILE A 118 -11.94 -15.10 -15.75
N GLN A 119 -12.94 -14.36 -16.22
CA GLN A 119 -12.91 -13.60 -17.46
C GLN A 119 -13.27 -12.15 -17.14
N ASN A 120 -12.58 -11.18 -17.75
CA ASN A 120 -13.02 -9.79 -17.69
C ASN A 120 -14.41 -9.70 -18.32
N GLY A 121 -15.36 -9.12 -17.56
CA GLY A 121 -16.72 -8.90 -18.07
C GLY A 121 -16.71 -8.00 -19.31
N PRO A 122 -17.72 -8.11 -20.19
CA PRO A 122 -17.87 -7.15 -21.27
C PRO A 122 -17.98 -5.73 -20.69
N SER A 123 -17.33 -4.76 -21.33
CA SER A 123 -17.51 -3.34 -20.99
C SER A 123 -19.01 -3.02 -21.00
N PRO A 124 -19.53 -2.31 -19.98
CA PRO A 124 -20.94 -1.95 -19.96
C PRO A 124 -21.30 -1.21 -21.26
N PRO A 125 -22.46 -1.49 -21.87
CA PRO A 125 -22.86 -0.80 -23.08
C PRO A 125 -22.90 0.70 -22.79
N ALA A 126 -22.26 1.49 -23.66
CA ALA A 126 -22.39 2.94 -23.61
C ALA A 126 -23.89 3.26 -23.75
N SER A 127 -24.44 3.96 -22.76
CA SER A 127 -25.87 4.35 -22.63
C SER A 127 -26.88 3.21 -22.49
N ALA A 128 -27.12 2.78 -21.25
CA ALA A 128 -28.45 2.27 -20.89
C ALA A 128 -29.41 3.47 -20.82
N PRO A 129 -30.59 3.44 -21.47
CA PRO A 129 -31.60 4.48 -21.30
C PRO A 129 -32.09 4.50 -19.84
N PRO A 130 -32.45 5.67 -19.30
CA PRO A 130 -32.98 5.78 -17.94
C PRO A 130 -34.25 4.95 -17.83
N ALA A 131 -34.37 4.19 -16.73
CA ALA A 131 -35.62 3.50 -16.40
C ALA A 131 -36.71 4.55 -16.17
N GLU A 132 -37.80 4.45 -16.92
CA GLU A 132 -39.01 5.24 -16.66
C GLU A 132 -39.63 4.73 -15.34
N GLU A 133 -39.81 5.66 -14.40
CA GLU A 133 -40.44 5.44 -13.09
C GLU A 133 -41.98 5.44 -13.18
#